data_AF-P53239-F1
#
_entry.id   AF-P53239-F1
#
_cell.length_a   1.000
_cell.length_b   1.000
_cell.length_c   1.000
_cell.angle_alpha   90.00
_cell.angle_beta   90.00
_cell.angle_gamma   90.00
#
_symmetry.space_group_name_H-M   'P 1'
#
loop_
_entity.id
_entity.type
_entity.pdbx_description
1 polymer ?
#
loop_
_entity_poly.entity_id
_entity_poly.type
_entity_poly.pdbx_seq_one_letter_code
_entity_poly.pdbx_strand_id
1 'polypeptide(L)'
;MLKRLANRQNGFASFSCSSVGLRYGRTNPSTKRSFSLFQSVADTFLTVHEASHIPWIVLVPLTTMTLRTLVTLPFSIWQRRRILKQQELRKLVQPITPIIKLRLAAVTNKKSRNAARISSNGSFMPLQLQNAGVLTPEQITLLAVKETRKRQKKLFKKYNVPLWKNALLPMVQIPLWVTVSMGIRTLTETQLIESFYPSWFSALGFSSFDLSSPLVAMPLLAPILVGTLAVLNVELNGRLMFSSSLSSQGIKTISRNSTRVQEAMTSILNVSRLGCVVMLAMSSQAPFLLSLYWISSQLFSLVQNIILNWIYPYQR
;
A
#
# COMPACT_ATOMS: atom_id res chain seq x y z
N MET A 1 -15.98 -37.51 -9.02
CA MET A 1 -15.41 -38.81 -9.45
C MET A 1 -15.05 -38.77 -10.96
N LEU A 2 -14.15 -37.87 -11.38
CA LEU A 2 -13.72 -37.78 -12.79
C LEU A 2 -12.60 -38.79 -13.08
N LYS A 3 -12.94 -39.87 -13.79
CA LYS A 3 -11.99 -40.90 -14.27
C LYS A 3 -11.12 -40.33 -15.39
N ARG A 4 -9.80 -40.33 -15.17
CA ARG A 4 -8.75 -40.15 -16.19
C ARG A 4 -8.84 -41.26 -17.24
N LEU A 5 -9.22 -40.93 -18.47
CA LEU A 5 -9.10 -41.82 -19.62
C LEU A 5 -7.86 -41.43 -20.42
N ALA A 6 -6.74 -42.11 -20.14
CA ALA A 6 -5.57 -42.10 -21.02
C ALA A 6 -5.68 -43.30 -21.97
N ASN A 7 -6.30 -43.07 -23.12
CA ASN A 7 -6.32 -44.01 -24.23
C ASN A 7 -4.97 -43.91 -24.97
N ARG A 8 -4.16 -44.96 -24.94
CA ARG A 8 -2.95 -45.06 -25.77
C ARG A 8 -2.84 -46.47 -26.33
N GLN A 9 -3.46 -46.67 -27.49
CA GLN A 9 -3.21 -47.81 -28.36
C GLN A 9 -2.74 -47.33 -29.73
N ASN A 10 -1.65 -47.96 -30.16
CA ASN A 10 -1.28 -48.33 -31.52
C ASN A 10 -0.69 -47.28 -32.46
N GLY A 11 0.48 -47.64 -33.00
CA GLY A 11 1.14 -46.94 -34.10
C GLY A 11 2.61 -47.31 -34.26
N PHE A 12 2.89 -48.56 -34.61
CA PHE A 12 4.16 -49.00 -35.19
C PHE A 12 4.40 -48.28 -36.52
N ALA A 13 5.58 -47.70 -36.72
CA ALA A 13 6.25 -47.65 -38.02
C ALA A 13 7.70 -47.17 -37.84
N SER A 14 8.61 -48.13 -37.96
CA SER A 14 10.03 -47.98 -38.18
C SER A 14 10.31 -47.40 -39.56
N PHE A 15 11.06 -46.29 -39.64
CA PHE A 15 11.90 -45.98 -40.81
C PHE A 15 13.23 -45.38 -40.37
N SER A 16 14.27 -45.99 -40.92
CA SER A 16 15.69 -45.68 -40.81
C SER A 16 16.04 -44.45 -41.67
N CYS A 17 16.84 -43.52 -41.14
CA CYS A 17 18.02 -42.97 -41.84
C CYS A 17 18.77 -42.00 -40.89
N SER A 18 20.08 -42.19 -40.84
CA SER A 18 21.07 -41.45 -40.07
C SER A 18 21.08 -39.94 -40.38
N SER A 19 21.16 -39.12 -39.34
CA SER A 19 21.84 -37.82 -39.40
C SER A 19 22.32 -37.43 -38.00
N VAL A 20 23.63 -37.35 -37.88
CA VAL A 20 24.39 -36.85 -36.74
C VAL A 20 24.06 -35.38 -36.54
N GLY A 21 23.65 -34.98 -35.33
CA GLY A 21 23.67 -33.57 -34.92
C GLY A 21 22.58 -33.18 -33.94
N LEU A 22 23.02 -32.67 -32.79
CA LEU A 22 22.26 -31.98 -31.74
C LEU A 22 21.63 -32.91 -30.69
N ARG A 23 22.49 -33.25 -29.73
CA ARG A 23 22.16 -33.57 -28.35
C ARG A 23 21.29 -32.44 -27.77
N TYR A 24 19.98 -32.50 -28.00
CA TYR A 24 19.01 -31.72 -27.26
C TYR A 24 19.22 -32.04 -25.79
N GLY A 25 19.77 -31.08 -25.06
CA GLY A 25 19.84 -31.14 -23.61
C GLY A 25 18.43 -31.44 -23.11
N ARG A 26 18.29 -32.57 -22.42
CA ARG A 26 17.09 -32.94 -21.68
C ARG A 26 16.81 -31.81 -20.71
N THR A 27 16.02 -30.82 -21.12
CA THR A 27 15.48 -29.82 -20.20
C THR A 27 14.58 -30.60 -19.27
N ASN A 28 15.07 -30.83 -18.05
CA ASN A 28 14.30 -31.40 -16.96
C ASN A 28 12.95 -30.65 -16.94
N PRO A 29 11.78 -31.32 -17.04
CA PRO A 29 10.51 -30.61 -17.03
C PRO A 29 10.52 -29.73 -15.78
N SER A 30 10.39 -28.42 -15.98
CA SER A 30 10.44 -27.47 -14.89
C SER A 30 9.42 -27.92 -13.85
N THR A 31 9.87 -28.49 -12.73
CA THR A 31 9.04 -28.67 -11.55
C THR A 31 8.69 -27.26 -11.13
N LYS A 32 7.59 -26.72 -11.65
CA LYS A 32 7.04 -25.45 -11.19
C LYS A 32 6.84 -25.64 -9.69
N ARG A 33 7.64 -24.95 -8.88
CA ARG A 33 7.47 -24.98 -7.43
C ARG A 33 6.16 -24.26 -7.14
N SER A 34 5.06 -25.01 -7.06
CA SER A 34 3.79 -24.48 -6.58
C SER A 34 3.92 -24.30 -5.07
N PHE A 35 3.83 -23.07 -4.59
CA PHE A 35 3.71 -22.82 -3.17
C PHE A 35 2.39 -23.42 -2.68
N SER A 36 2.45 -24.37 -1.74
CA SER A 36 1.27 -25.05 -1.18
C SER A 36 0.19 -24.06 -0.72
N LEU A 37 0.60 -22.91 -0.16
CA LEU A 37 -0.33 -21.86 0.28
C LEU A 37 -1.25 -21.33 -0.84
N PHE A 38 -0.74 -21.15 -2.06
CA PHE A 38 -1.56 -20.64 -3.17
C PHE A 38 -2.52 -21.70 -3.68
N GLN A 39 -2.07 -22.97 -3.69
CA GLN A 39 -2.94 -24.10 -4.01
C GLN A 39 -4.08 -24.23 -2.99
N SER A 40 -3.78 -24.12 -1.69
CA SER A 40 -4.83 -24.19 -0.65
C SER A 40 -5.88 -23.11 -0.80
N VAL A 41 -5.50 -21.90 -1.22
CA VAL A 41 -6.48 -20.84 -1.51
C VAL A 41 -7.33 -21.20 -2.74
N ALA A 42 -6.72 -21.67 -3.82
CA ALA A 42 -7.44 -22.11 -5.01
C ALA A 42 -8.45 -23.23 -4.67
N ASP A 43 -8.02 -24.23 -3.90
CA ASP A 43 -8.86 -25.34 -3.44
C ASP A 43 -10.01 -24.85 -2.54
N THR A 44 -9.75 -23.85 -1.68
CA THR A 44 -10.80 -23.22 -0.86
C THR A 44 -11.85 -22.52 -1.74
N PHE A 45 -11.40 -21.81 -2.79
CA PHE A 45 -12.33 -21.19 -3.74
C PHE A 45 -13.15 -22.22 -4.50
N LEU A 46 -12.52 -23.31 -4.95
CA LEU A 46 -13.20 -24.40 -5.65
C LEU A 46 -14.24 -25.10 -4.77
N THR A 47 -13.85 -25.48 -3.55
CA THR A 47 -14.78 -26.11 -2.60
C THR A 47 -15.98 -25.22 -2.25
N VAL A 48 -15.76 -23.91 -2.08
CA VAL A 48 -16.87 -22.97 -1.83
C VAL A 48 -17.75 -22.81 -3.06
N HIS A 49 -17.18 -22.75 -4.27
CA HIS A 49 -17.94 -22.70 -5.52
C HIS A 49 -18.79 -23.95 -5.70
N GLU A 50 -18.20 -25.15 -5.55
CA GLU A 50 -18.89 -26.43 -5.66
C GLU A 50 -20.00 -26.60 -4.62
N ALA A 51 -19.78 -26.15 -3.37
CA ALA A 51 -20.76 -26.28 -2.30
C ALA A 51 -21.90 -25.26 -2.40
N SER A 52 -21.64 -24.05 -2.92
CA SER A 52 -22.62 -22.97 -2.99
C SER A 52 -23.33 -22.86 -4.34
N HIS A 53 -22.76 -23.45 -5.39
CA HIS A 53 -23.20 -23.29 -6.79
C HIS A 53 -23.32 -21.81 -7.23
N ILE A 54 -22.57 -20.91 -6.60
CA ILE A 54 -22.56 -19.48 -6.93
C ILE A 54 -21.57 -19.24 -8.07
N PRO A 55 -21.95 -18.50 -9.12
CA PRO A 55 -21.05 -18.20 -10.23
C PRO A 55 -19.83 -17.41 -9.76
N TRP A 56 -18.67 -17.69 -10.36
CA TRP A 56 -17.38 -17.06 -10.01
C TRP A 56 -17.41 -15.52 -9.94
N ILE A 57 -18.19 -14.89 -10.82
CA ILE A 57 -18.34 -13.43 -10.93
C ILE A 57 -19.01 -12.82 -9.68
N VAL A 58 -19.85 -13.58 -8.99
CA VAL A 58 -20.47 -13.16 -7.73
C VAL A 58 -19.63 -13.64 -6.55
N LEU A 59 -19.13 -14.87 -6.63
CA LEU A 59 -18.38 -15.51 -5.55
C LEU A 59 -17.10 -14.73 -5.18
N VAL A 60 -16.31 -14.30 -6.18
CA VAL A 60 -15.04 -13.61 -5.92
C VAL A 60 -15.25 -12.23 -5.27
N PRO A 61 -16.14 -11.35 -5.75
CA PRO A 61 -16.46 -10.11 -5.05
C PRO A 61 -17.04 -10.34 -3.64
N LEU A 62 -17.94 -11.32 -3.48
CA LEU A 62 -18.58 -11.60 -2.20
C LEU A 62 -17.55 -12.08 -1.17
N THR A 63 -16.73 -13.07 -1.51
CA THR A 63 -15.63 -13.54 -0.65
C THR A 63 -14.63 -12.42 -0.35
N THR A 64 -14.35 -11.54 -1.30
CA THR A 64 -13.49 -10.36 -1.08
C THR A 64 -14.11 -9.42 -0.06
N MET A 65 -15.39 -9.07 -0.19
CA MET A 65 -16.09 -8.22 0.76
C MET A 65 -16.15 -8.85 2.16
N THR A 66 -16.44 -10.14 2.25
CA THR A 66 -16.46 -10.89 3.53
C THR A 66 -15.08 -10.91 4.17
N LEU A 67 -14.04 -11.29 3.42
CA LEU A 67 -12.66 -11.35 3.90
C LEU A 67 -12.18 -9.97 4.36
N ARG A 68 -12.49 -8.91 3.60
CA ARG A 68 -12.12 -7.53 3.97
C ARG A 68 -12.90 -7.06 5.20
N THR A 69 -14.16 -7.43 5.34
CA THR A 69 -14.98 -7.07 6.50
C THR A 69 -14.50 -7.78 7.77
N LEU A 70 -14.09 -9.05 7.68
CA LEU A 70 -13.61 -9.80 8.84
C LEU A 70 -12.17 -9.46 9.21
N VAL A 71 -11.28 -9.33 8.21
CA VAL A 71 -9.83 -9.18 8.45
C VAL A 71 -9.37 -7.73 8.35
N THR A 72 -9.87 -6.93 7.40
CA THR A 72 -9.30 -5.59 7.16
C THR A 72 -10.03 -4.50 7.94
N LEU A 73 -11.36 -4.59 8.04
CA LEU A 73 -12.18 -3.55 8.63
C LEU A 73 -11.90 -3.33 10.14
N PRO A 74 -11.79 -4.35 11.01
CA PRO A 74 -11.49 -4.13 12.44
C PRO A 74 -10.13 -3.46 12.64
N PHE A 75 -9.12 -3.88 11.87
CA PHE A 75 -7.78 -3.26 11.89
C PHE A 75 -7.82 -1.82 11.38
N SER A 76 -8.64 -1.53 10.37
CA SER A 76 -8.79 -0.18 9.83
C SER A 76 -9.45 0.77 10.84
N ILE A 77 -10.49 0.33 11.56
CA ILE A 77 -11.14 1.12 12.63
C ILE A 77 -10.15 1.37 13.75
N TRP A 78 -9.42 0.32 14.18
CA TRP A 78 -8.40 0.44 15.21
C TRP A 78 -7.30 1.43 14.80
N GLN A 79 -6.76 1.29 13.59
CA GLN A 79 -5.74 2.19 13.06
C GLN A 79 -6.27 3.64 12.95
N ARG A 80 -7.52 3.83 12.55
CA ARG A 80 -8.16 5.15 12.46
C ARG A 80 -8.21 5.84 13.84
N ARG A 81 -8.73 5.16 14.87
CA ARG A 81 -8.79 5.68 16.24
C ARG A 81 -7.39 6.04 16.77
N ARG A 82 -6.40 5.22 16.45
CA ARG A 82 -4.99 5.44 16.81
C ARG A 82 -4.40 6.68 16.16
N ILE A 83 -4.65 6.89 14.86
CA ILE A 83 -4.18 8.07 14.13
C ILE A 83 -4.82 9.33 14.69
N LEU A 84 -6.13 9.31 15.00
CA LEU A 84 -6.81 10.44 15.64
C LEU A 84 -6.17 10.81 16.97
N LYS A 85 -5.89 9.81 17.83
CA LYS A 85 -5.20 10.09 19.11
C LYS A 85 -3.79 10.64 18.90
N GLN A 86 -3.08 10.17 17.88
CA GLN A 86 -1.77 10.72 17.53
C GLN A 86 -1.85 12.16 17.01
N GLN A 87 -2.92 12.55 16.30
CA GLN A 87 -3.13 13.92 15.84
C GLN A 87 -3.37 14.85 17.03
N GLU A 88 -4.26 14.49 17.94
CA GLU A 88 -4.51 15.23 19.19
C GLU A 88 -3.20 15.47 19.97
N LEU A 89 -2.41 14.42 20.17
CA LEU A 89 -1.12 14.53 20.86
C LEU A 89 -0.05 15.30 20.07
N ARG A 90 -0.11 15.31 18.72
CA ARG A 90 0.80 16.12 17.89
C ARG A 90 0.50 17.61 18.06
N LYS A 91 -0.77 18.00 18.16
CA LYS A 91 -1.18 19.39 18.40
C LYS A 91 -0.56 19.94 19.69
N LEU A 92 -0.43 19.13 20.74
CA LEU A 92 0.24 19.51 22.00
C LEU A 92 1.75 19.75 21.85
N VAL A 93 2.40 19.10 20.89
CA VAL A 93 3.86 19.15 20.69
C VAL A 93 4.28 20.18 19.63
N GLN A 94 3.38 20.53 18.70
CA GLN A 94 3.61 21.51 17.64
C GLN A 94 4.09 22.89 18.15
N PRO A 95 3.48 23.52 19.18
CA PRO A 95 3.93 24.84 19.67
C PRO A 95 5.30 24.79 20.37
N ILE A 96 5.81 23.61 20.75
CA ILE A 96 7.10 23.47 21.42
C ILE A 96 8.26 23.79 20.47
N THR A 97 8.12 23.49 19.17
CA THR A 97 9.20 23.70 18.20
C THR A 97 9.68 25.16 18.09
N PRO A 98 8.82 26.18 17.88
CA PRO A 98 9.27 27.58 17.83
C PRO A 98 9.86 28.03 19.16
N ILE A 99 9.31 27.58 20.31
CA ILE A 99 9.84 27.91 21.64
C ILE A 99 11.28 27.39 21.80
N ILE A 100 11.55 26.14 21.39
CA ILE A 100 12.91 25.58 21.47
C ILE A 100 13.86 26.33 20.52
N LYS A 101 13.42 26.68 19.30
CA LYS A 101 14.24 27.48 18.37
C LYS A 101 14.61 28.83 18.98
N LEU A 102 13.65 29.55 19.56
CA LEU A 102 13.88 30.84 20.23
C LEU A 102 14.85 30.69 21.40
N ARG A 103 14.61 29.71 22.29
CA ARG A 103 15.49 29.46 23.44
C ARG A 103 16.92 29.15 23.03
N LEU A 104 17.11 28.29 22.03
CA LEU A 104 18.44 27.94 21.53
C LEU A 104 19.12 29.14 20.87
N ALA A 105 18.40 29.93 20.06
CA ALA A 105 18.92 31.15 19.47
C ALA A 105 19.36 32.19 20.54
N ALA A 106 18.54 32.39 21.57
CA ALA A 106 18.87 33.28 22.68
C ALA A 106 20.13 32.83 23.45
N VAL A 107 20.27 31.52 23.70
CA VAL A 107 21.47 30.95 24.35
C VAL A 107 22.71 31.14 23.48
N THR A 108 22.60 30.87 22.17
CA THR A 108 23.70 31.05 21.21
C THR A 108 24.13 32.53 21.11
N ASN A 109 23.19 33.47 21.03
CA ASN A 109 23.49 34.91 20.99
C ASN A 109 24.19 35.37 22.26
N LYS A 110 23.73 34.91 23.44
CA LYS A 110 24.38 35.19 24.72
C LYS A 110 25.83 34.67 24.77
N LYS A 111 26.07 33.45 24.29
CA LYS A 111 27.41 32.84 24.26
C LYS A 111 28.37 33.58 23.32
N SER A 112 27.87 33.98 22.15
CA SER A 112 28.64 34.77 21.17
C SER A 112 29.06 36.12 21.74
N ARG A 113 28.14 36.81 22.46
CA ARG A 113 28.43 38.09 23.10
C ARG A 113 29.47 37.99 24.22
N ASN A 114 29.44 36.93 25.02
CA ASN A 114 30.42 36.72 26.09
C ASN A 114 31.81 36.38 25.54
N ALA A 115 31.90 35.61 24.44
CA ALA A 115 33.17 35.30 23.79
C ALA A 115 33.87 36.56 23.24
N ALA A 116 33.12 37.49 22.65
CA ALA A 116 33.69 38.74 22.13
C ALA A 116 34.27 39.66 23.23
N ARG A 117 33.71 39.65 24.45
CA ARG A 117 34.19 40.49 25.57
C ARG A 117 35.54 40.06 26.16
N ILE A 118 35.96 38.81 25.96
CA ILE A 118 37.20 38.27 26.56
C ILE A 118 38.44 38.71 25.78
N SER A 119 38.30 39.21 24.55
CA SER A 119 39.41 39.71 23.75
C SER A 119 39.65 41.21 24.02
N SER A 120 40.11 41.54 25.24
CA SER A 120 40.49 42.92 25.61
C SER A 120 41.96 43.25 25.33
N ASN A 121 42.80 42.27 24.99
CA ASN A 121 44.19 42.49 24.62
C ASN A 121 44.36 42.60 23.10
N GLY A 122 43.78 43.66 22.51
CA GLY A 122 44.16 44.36 21.26
C GLY A 122 44.66 43.63 20.01
N SER A 123 44.66 42.30 19.97
CA SER A 123 45.24 41.50 18.89
C SER A 123 44.12 40.90 18.04
N PHE A 124 44.12 41.26 16.76
CA PHE A 124 43.37 40.55 15.73
C PHE A 124 44.00 39.17 15.53
N MET A 125 43.72 38.21 16.41
CA MET A 125 43.83 36.82 16.00
C MET A 125 42.65 36.56 15.05
N PRO A 126 42.87 36.20 13.77
CA PRO A 126 41.79 35.64 12.99
C PRO A 126 41.38 34.35 13.71
N LEU A 127 40.18 34.34 14.31
CA LEU A 127 39.57 33.23 15.03
C LEU A 127 39.40 32.01 14.09
N GLN A 128 40.50 31.35 13.75
CA GLN A 128 40.54 30.07 13.05
C GLN A 128 40.28 28.94 14.04
N LEU A 129 39.15 29.00 14.73
CA LEU A 129 38.54 27.82 15.30
C LEU A 129 37.08 28.14 15.56
N GLN A 130 36.30 28.11 14.47
CA GLN A 130 34.91 27.69 14.43
C GLN A 130 34.31 27.57 15.84
N ASN A 131 33.90 28.71 16.42
CA ASN A 131 33.48 28.83 17.82
C ASN A 131 32.67 27.60 18.25
N ALA A 132 33.31 26.63 18.92
CA ALA A 132 32.78 25.27 19.07
C ALA A 132 31.46 25.19 19.88
N GLY A 133 30.95 26.32 20.35
CA GLY A 133 29.68 26.43 21.03
C GLY A 133 28.68 27.43 20.45
N VAL A 134 29.03 28.20 19.42
CA VAL A 134 28.06 29.09 18.76
C VAL A 134 27.34 28.27 17.70
N LEU A 135 26.11 27.89 18.03
CA LEU A 135 25.31 27.00 17.20
C LEU A 135 24.80 27.73 15.95
N THR A 136 25.03 27.18 14.76
CA THR A 136 24.52 27.80 13.52
C THR A 136 22.99 27.81 13.51
N PRO A 137 22.32 28.73 12.80
CA PRO A 137 20.86 28.75 12.70
C PRO A 137 20.29 27.41 12.22
N GLU A 138 20.98 26.74 11.29
CA GLU A 138 20.59 25.42 10.81
C GLU A 138 20.66 24.36 11.92
N GLN A 139 21.77 24.31 12.66
CA GLN A 139 21.94 23.41 13.80
C GLN A 139 20.87 23.67 14.88
N ILE A 140 20.54 24.94 15.17
CA ILE A 140 19.44 25.30 16.08
C ILE A 140 18.12 24.67 15.60
N THR A 141 17.79 24.78 14.31
CA THR A 141 16.56 24.19 13.79
C THR A 141 16.55 22.67 13.86
N LEU A 142 17.68 22.01 13.56
CA LEU A 142 17.81 20.55 13.61
C LEU A 142 17.69 20.04 15.06
N LEU A 143 18.36 20.68 16.02
CA LEU A 143 18.23 20.33 17.43
C LEU A 143 16.82 20.56 17.95
N ALA A 144 16.17 21.67 17.59
CA ALA A 144 14.79 21.95 17.98
C ALA A 144 13.82 20.88 17.44
N VAL A 145 13.99 20.48 16.18
CA VAL A 145 13.20 19.40 15.57
C VAL A 145 13.47 18.06 16.26
N LYS A 146 14.74 17.71 16.50
CA LYS A 146 15.14 16.45 17.16
C LYS A 146 14.55 16.34 18.56
N GLU A 147 14.63 17.41 19.36
CA GLU A 147 14.07 17.46 20.71
C GLU A 147 12.54 17.38 20.69
N THR A 148 11.88 18.10 19.76
CA THR A 148 10.43 18.00 19.55
C THR A 148 10.02 16.55 19.22
N ARG A 149 10.74 15.87 18.32
CA ARG A 149 10.46 14.47 17.95
C ARG A 149 10.71 13.51 19.10
N LYS A 150 11.73 13.74 19.93
CA LYS A 150 11.98 12.95 21.14
C LYS A 150 10.83 13.08 22.13
N ARG A 151 10.35 14.31 22.36
CA ARG A 151 9.16 14.58 23.19
C ARG A 151 7.90 13.95 22.61
N GLN A 152 7.68 14.05 21.30
CA GLN A 152 6.57 13.40 20.60
C GLN A 152 6.58 11.87 20.82
N LYS A 153 7.74 11.22 20.64
CA LYS A 153 7.88 9.77 20.86
C LYS A 153 7.61 9.38 22.32
N LYS A 154 8.11 10.15 23.30
CA LYS A 154 7.84 9.94 24.73
C LYS A 154 6.35 10.08 25.04
N LEU A 155 5.71 11.11 24.51
CA LEU A 155 4.28 11.35 24.68
C LEU A 155 3.46 10.20 24.08
N PHE A 156 3.80 9.78 22.86
CA PHE A 156 3.15 8.63 22.23
C PHE A 156 3.36 7.33 23.00
N LYS A 157 4.54 7.10 23.58
CA LYS A 157 4.78 5.93 24.44
C LYS A 157 3.92 6.01 25.70
N LYS A 158 3.83 7.18 26.35
CA LYS A 158 3.01 7.41 27.55
C LYS A 158 1.52 7.11 27.30
N TYR A 159 0.99 7.56 26.17
CA TYR A 159 -0.39 7.30 25.77
C TYR A 159 -0.56 5.98 24.98
N ASN A 160 0.43 5.08 25.03
CA ASN A 160 0.41 3.78 24.35
C ASN A 160 0.14 3.83 22.85
N VAL A 161 0.39 4.96 22.16
CA VAL A 161 0.17 5.19 20.72
C VAL A 161 1.45 5.28 19.87
N PRO A 162 2.40 4.31 19.91
CA PRO A 162 3.59 4.37 19.08
C PRO A 162 3.28 4.30 17.58
N LEU A 163 4.14 4.93 16.78
CA LEU A 163 3.99 5.08 15.32
C LEU A 163 4.09 3.74 14.56
N TRP A 164 4.93 2.81 15.02
CA TRP A 164 5.19 1.55 14.30
C TRP A 164 3.92 0.69 14.17
N LYS A 165 3.00 0.80 15.14
CA LYS A 165 1.69 0.12 15.10
C LYS A 165 0.80 0.58 13.95
N ASN A 166 1.04 1.77 13.38
CA ASN A 166 0.29 2.23 12.21
C ASN A 166 0.70 1.49 10.93
N ALA A 167 1.89 0.86 10.88
CA ALA A 167 2.33 0.04 9.75
C ALA A 167 1.68 -1.35 9.73
N LEU A 168 0.91 -1.70 10.77
CA LEU A 168 0.27 -3.00 10.89
C LEU A 168 -0.76 -3.26 9.78
N LEU A 169 -1.53 -2.23 9.37
CA LEU A 169 -2.54 -2.41 8.33
C LEU A 169 -1.90 -2.81 6.98
N PRO A 170 -0.89 -2.08 6.45
CA PRO A 170 -0.15 -2.55 5.26
C PRO A 170 0.49 -3.93 5.43
N MET A 171 1.01 -4.26 6.62
CA MET A 171 1.62 -5.58 6.89
C MET A 171 0.61 -6.72 6.83
N VAL A 172 -0.67 -6.49 7.13
CA VAL A 172 -1.72 -7.51 6.98
C VAL A 172 -2.27 -7.50 5.56
N GLN A 173 -2.50 -6.30 5.00
CA GLN A 173 -3.18 -6.14 3.72
C GLN A 173 -2.32 -6.59 2.53
N ILE A 174 -1.02 -6.26 2.50
CA ILE A 174 -0.14 -6.62 1.37
C ILE A 174 0.01 -8.14 1.26
N PRO A 175 0.37 -8.90 2.32
CA PRO A 175 0.45 -10.36 2.23
C PRO A 175 -0.90 -11.00 1.92
N LEU A 176 -1.99 -10.54 2.53
CA LEU A 176 -3.33 -11.05 2.23
C LEU A 176 -3.68 -10.84 0.74
N TRP A 177 -3.39 -9.67 0.19
CA TRP A 177 -3.60 -9.36 -1.21
C TRP A 177 -2.74 -10.23 -2.13
N VAL A 178 -1.47 -10.47 -1.80
CA VAL A 178 -0.58 -11.34 -2.58
C VAL A 178 -1.08 -12.78 -2.56
N THR A 179 -1.40 -13.33 -1.39
CA THR A 179 -1.83 -14.72 -1.23
C THR A 179 -3.14 -14.98 -1.97
N VAL A 180 -4.13 -14.09 -1.84
CA VAL A 180 -5.40 -14.22 -2.58
C VAL A 180 -5.20 -14.01 -4.07
N SER A 181 -4.38 -13.03 -4.49
CA SER A 181 -4.11 -12.80 -5.91
C SER A 181 -3.43 -14.00 -6.57
N MET A 182 -2.44 -14.60 -5.90
CA MET A 182 -1.76 -15.78 -6.41
C MET A 182 -2.65 -17.02 -6.35
N GLY A 183 -3.47 -17.19 -5.31
CA GLY A 183 -4.44 -18.27 -5.25
C GLY A 183 -5.47 -18.22 -6.39
N ILE A 184 -6.04 -17.03 -6.66
CA ILE A 184 -6.93 -16.83 -7.81
C ILE A 184 -6.18 -17.05 -9.13
N ARG A 185 -4.92 -16.60 -9.24
CA ARG A 185 -4.10 -16.87 -10.43
C ARG A 185 -3.90 -18.37 -10.67
N THR A 186 -3.62 -19.14 -9.63
CA THR A 186 -3.49 -20.61 -9.70
C THR A 186 -4.81 -21.26 -10.10
N LEU A 187 -5.94 -20.78 -9.58
CA LEU A 187 -7.27 -21.25 -9.97
C LEU A 187 -7.54 -21.02 -11.47
N THR A 188 -7.07 -19.91 -12.04
CA THR A 188 -7.20 -19.58 -13.47
C THR A 188 -6.16 -20.27 -14.37
N GLU A 189 -5.26 -21.11 -13.83
CA GLU A 189 -4.38 -21.91 -14.70
C GLU A 189 -5.16 -23.00 -15.44
N THR A 190 -6.28 -23.43 -14.87
CA THR A 190 -7.28 -24.27 -15.52
C THR A 190 -8.37 -23.41 -16.16
N GLN A 191 -8.90 -23.82 -17.31
CA GLN A 191 -10.02 -23.11 -17.92
C GLN A 191 -11.25 -23.15 -16.99
N LEU A 192 -11.72 -21.97 -16.62
CA LEU A 192 -12.91 -21.79 -15.78
C LEU A 192 -14.07 -21.39 -16.68
N ILE A 193 -14.71 -22.39 -17.27
CA ILE A 193 -15.93 -22.21 -18.06
C ILE A 193 -17.10 -22.40 -17.10
N GLU A 194 -17.79 -21.30 -16.78
CA GLU A 194 -19.01 -21.36 -15.98
C GLU A 194 -20.19 -21.72 -16.91
N SER A 195 -20.88 -22.81 -16.62
CA SER A 195 -22.12 -23.19 -17.32
C SER A 195 -23.37 -22.65 -16.62
N PHE A 196 -23.26 -22.26 -15.35
CA PHE A 196 -24.37 -21.81 -14.53
C PHE A 196 -24.41 -20.28 -14.41
N TYR A 197 -24.77 -19.59 -15.49
CA TYR A 197 -25.08 -18.17 -15.42
C TYR A 197 -26.54 -17.94 -15.01
N PRO A 198 -26.80 -17.08 -14.01
CA PRO A 198 -28.17 -16.66 -13.73
C PRO A 198 -28.75 -15.92 -14.95
N SER A 199 -30.07 -16.01 -15.14
CA SER A 199 -30.78 -15.51 -16.34
C SER A 199 -30.54 -14.03 -16.65
N TRP A 200 -30.39 -13.18 -15.63
CA TRP A 200 -30.08 -11.76 -15.81
C TRP A 200 -28.66 -11.54 -16.39
N PHE A 201 -27.74 -12.46 -16.14
CA PHE A 201 -26.37 -12.37 -16.62
C PHE A 201 -26.24 -12.86 -18.06
N SER A 202 -26.95 -13.93 -18.43
CA SER A 202 -27.06 -14.34 -19.82
C SER A 202 -27.78 -13.28 -20.67
N ALA A 203 -28.76 -12.55 -20.11
CA ALA A 203 -29.41 -11.42 -20.78
C ALA A 203 -28.46 -10.25 -21.11
N LEU A 204 -27.34 -10.12 -20.39
CA LEU A 204 -26.29 -9.13 -20.71
C LEU A 204 -25.35 -9.58 -21.85
N GLY A 205 -25.57 -10.76 -22.42
CA GLY A 205 -24.78 -11.29 -23.55
C GLY A 205 -23.52 -12.07 -23.15
N PHE A 206 -23.38 -12.44 -21.87
CA PHE A 206 -22.21 -13.15 -21.34
C PHE A 206 -22.47 -14.65 -21.11
N SER A 207 -23.11 -15.34 -22.06
CA SER A 207 -23.59 -16.73 -21.89
C SER A 207 -22.48 -17.79 -21.84
N SER A 208 -21.28 -17.50 -22.33
CA SER A 208 -20.14 -18.44 -22.33
C SER A 208 -18.85 -17.65 -22.26
N PHE A 209 -18.48 -17.19 -21.06
CA PHE A 209 -17.33 -16.33 -20.86
C PHE A 209 -16.20 -17.06 -20.13
N ASP A 210 -15.03 -17.18 -20.77
CA ASP A 210 -13.85 -17.76 -20.14
C ASP A 210 -13.21 -16.76 -19.17
N LEU A 211 -13.35 -17.02 -17.87
CA LEU A 211 -12.85 -16.17 -16.79
C LEU A 211 -11.34 -16.31 -16.56
N SER A 212 -10.72 -17.36 -17.11
CA SER A 212 -9.29 -17.65 -17.00
C SER A 212 -8.43 -16.84 -17.99
N SER A 213 -9.05 -16.32 -19.05
CA SER A 213 -8.40 -15.48 -20.04
C SER A 213 -8.53 -13.99 -19.68
N PRO A 214 -7.59 -13.12 -20.13
CA PRO A 214 -7.85 -11.69 -20.19
C PRO A 214 -9.13 -11.39 -20.97
N LEU A 215 -9.78 -10.26 -20.65
CA LEU A 215 -11.06 -9.87 -21.26
C LEU A 215 -10.87 -9.51 -22.74
N VAL A 216 -10.87 -10.50 -23.65
CA VAL A 216 -10.59 -10.28 -25.09
C VAL A 216 -11.61 -9.35 -25.74
N ALA A 217 -12.89 -9.45 -25.35
CA ALA A 217 -13.96 -8.61 -25.88
C ALA A 217 -13.76 -7.13 -25.55
N MET A 218 -13.21 -6.81 -24.38
CA MET A 218 -12.96 -5.43 -23.92
C MET A 218 -11.65 -5.33 -23.13
N PRO A 219 -10.49 -5.38 -23.80
CA PRO A 219 -9.19 -5.54 -23.13
C PRO A 219 -8.82 -4.39 -22.19
N LEU A 220 -9.34 -3.19 -22.43
CA LEU A 220 -9.08 -2.00 -21.61
C LEU A 220 -10.06 -1.81 -20.45
N LEU A 221 -11.19 -2.51 -20.41
CA LEU A 221 -12.22 -2.28 -19.38
C LEU A 221 -11.70 -2.59 -17.98
N ALA A 222 -11.13 -3.78 -17.78
CA ALA A 222 -10.58 -4.20 -16.49
C ALA A 222 -9.44 -3.28 -16.02
N PRO A 223 -8.41 -2.99 -16.84
CA PRO A 223 -7.37 -2.02 -16.49
C PRO A 223 -7.92 -0.64 -16.13
N ILE A 224 -8.81 -0.06 -16.95
CA ILE A 224 -9.37 1.28 -16.68
C ILE A 224 -10.13 1.29 -15.35
N LEU A 225 -10.95 0.29 -15.06
CA LEU A 225 -11.68 0.20 -13.79
C LEU A 225 -10.74 0.04 -12.59
N VAL A 226 -9.76 -0.86 -12.66
CA VAL A 226 -8.78 -1.04 -11.59
C VAL A 226 -7.96 0.23 -11.38
N GLY A 227 -7.48 0.85 -12.46
CA GLY A 227 -6.66 2.05 -12.44
C GLY A 227 -7.41 3.25 -11.87
N THR A 228 -8.63 3.51 -12.34
CA THR A 228 -9.48 4.61 -11.84
C THR A 228 -9.79 4.45 -10.36
N LEU A 229 -10.23 3.26 -9.92
CA LEU A 229 -10.50 3.01 -8.50
C LEU A 229 -9.22 3.11 -7.64
N ALA A 230 -8.08 2.64 -8.13
CA ALA A 230 -6.81 2.76 -7.42
C ALA A 230 -6.37 4.22 -7.25
N VAL A 231 -6.47 5.03 -8.31
CA VAL A 231 -6.18 6.47 -8.24
C VAL A 231 -7.15 7.17 -7.30
N LEU A 232 -8.45 6.88 -7.37
CA LEU A 232 -9.43 7.44 -6.43
C LEU A 232 -9.09 7.09 -4.97
N ASN A 233 -8.65 5.86 -4.71
CA ASN A 233 -8.21 5.45 -3.37
C ASN A 233 -7.00 6.26 -2.92
N VAL A 234 -6.01 6.42 -3.78
CA VAL A 234 -4.80 7.20 -3.48
C VAL A 234 -5.13 8.67 -3.24
N GLU A 235 -5.92 9.31 -4.11
CA GLU A 235 -6.30 10.72 -3.99
C GLU A 235 -7.17 10.96 -2.75
N LEU A 236 -8.08 10.04 -2.42
CA LEU A 236 -8.86 10.12 -1.19
C LEU A 236 -7.97 10.01 0.05
N ASN A 237 -7.03 9.06 0.09
CA ASN A 237 -6.09 8.93 1.20
C ASN A 237 -5.14 10.15 1.30
N GLY A 238 -4.69 10.69 0.17
CA GLY A 238 -3.88 11.91 0.11
C GLY A 238 -4.63 13.13 0.65
N ARG A 239 -5.86 13.35 0.19
CA ARG A 239 -6.72 14.43 0.70
C ARG A 239 -6.93 14.31 2.20
N LEU A 240 -7.22 13.11 2.68
CA LEU A 240 -7.41 12.84 4.11
C LEU A 240 -6.16 13.16 4.94
N MET A 241 -4.96 12.87 4.43
CA MET A 241 -3.71 13.25 5.09
C MET A 241 -3.45 14.76 5.04
N PHE A 242 -3.67 15.43 3.91
CA PHE A 242 -3.42 16.87 3.78
C PHE A 242 -4.39 17.75 4.56
N SER A 243 -5.67 17.36 4.64
CA SER A 243 -6.68 18.10 5.44
C SER A 243 -6.24 18.26 6.90
N SER A 244 -5.51 17.29 7.46
CA SER A 244 -4.97 17.37 8.82
C SER A 244 -3.80 18.34 9.00
N SER A 245 -3.13 18.73 7.91
CA SER A 245 -1.99 19.66 7.94
C SER A 245 -2.41 21.11 7.68
N LEU A 246 -3.39 21.33 6.78
CA LEU A 246 -3.80 22.66 6.34
C LEU A 246 -4.71 23.37 7.37
N SER A 247 -5.43 22.60 8.19
CA SER A 247 -6.39 23.13 9.17
C SER A 247 -5.75 23.64 10.47
N SER A 248 -4.42 23.73 10.54
CA SER A 248 -3.72 24.51 11.58
C SER A 248 -3.86 26.04 11.34
N GLN A 249 -5.04 26.49 10.91
CA GLN A 249 -5.42 27.88 10.69
C GLN A 249 -5.54 28.60 12.05
N GLY A 250 -4.84 29.73 12.14
CA GLY A 250 -4.91 30.67 13.25
C GLY A 250 -3.61 31.45 13.39
N ILE A 251 -2.46 30.79 13.24
CA ILE A 251 -1.15 31.43 13.33
C ILE A 251 -0.41 31.19 12.02
N LYS A 252 -0.42 32.19 11.13
CA LYS A 252 0.42 32.28 9.91
C LYS A 252 1.92 32.40 10.25
N THR A 253 2.42 31.67 11.24
CA THR A 253 3.85 31.42 11.32
C THR A 253 4.12 30.40 10.22
N ILE A 254 4.76 30.87 9.14
CA ILE A 254 5.30 30.06 8.06
C ILE A 254 6.33 29.11 8.70
N SER A 255 5.85 28.01 9.28
CA SER A 255 6.73 27.02 9.85
C SER A 255 7.34 26.31 8.65
N ARG A 256 8.60 26.66 8.32
CA ARG A 256 9.43 25.94 7.34
C ARG A 256 9.45 24.42 7.56
N ASN A 257 9.07 23.95 8.75
CA ASN A 257 8.97 22.52 9.05
C ASN A 257 7.74 21.85 8.41
N SER A 258 6.66 22.60 8.18
CA SER A 258 5.50 22.11 7.43
C SER A 258 5.91 21.73 6.00
N THR A 259 6.87 22.45 5.39
CA THR A 259 7.34 22.15 4.03
C THR A 259 8.00 20.78 3.95
N ARG A 260 8.91 20.41 4.85
CA ARG A 260 9.55 19.07 4.83
C ARG A 260 8.56 17.93 5.06
N VAL A 261 7.59 18.12 5.95
CA VAL A 261 6.54 17.12 6.17
C VAL A 261 5.64 17.03 4.93
N GLN A 262 5.31 18.16 4.32
CA GLN A 262 4.56 18.24 3.08
C GLN A 262 5.33 17.59 1.92
N GLU A 263 6.62 17.86 1.76
CA GLU A 263 7.53 17.22 0.79
C GLU A 263 7.60 15.70 0.99
N ALA A 264 7.66 15.22 2.23
CA ALA A 264 7.62 13.80 2.53
C ALA A 264 6.23 13.18 2.24
N MET A 265 5.15 13.91 2.46
CA MET A 265 3.79 13.44 2.14
C MET A 265 3.54 13.45 0.63
N THR A 266 4.03 14.46 -0.09
CA THR A 266 3.94 14.53 -1.55
C THR A 266 4.80 13.43 -2.19
N SER A 267 5.98 13.11 -1.65
CA SER A 267 6.78 11.99 -2.14
C SER A 267 6.08 10.66 -1.94
N ILE A 268 5.47 10.42 -0.77
CA ILE A 268 4.64 9.21 -0.53
C ILE A 268 3.50 9.14 -1.54
N LEU A 269 2.83 10.26 -1.83
CA LEU A 269 1.73 10.27 -2.79
C LEU A 269 2.20 10.03 -4.23
N ASN A 270 3.32 10.61 -4.63
CA ASN A 270 3.91 10.34 -5.94
C ASN A 270 4.30 8.86 -6.10
N VAL A 271 4.87 8.25 -5.04
CA VAL A 271 5.15 6.81 -5.02
C VAL A 271 3.85 5.99 -5.12
N SER A 272 2.77 6.38 -4.42
CA SER A 272 1.49 5.69 -4.52
C SER A 272 0.81 5.85 -5.89
N ARG A 273 0.96 7.01 -6.55
CA ARG A 273 0.49 7.25 -7.92
C ARG A 273 1.26 6.40 -8.94
N LEU A 274 2.58 6.29 -8.79
CA LEU A 274 3.39 5.36 -9.58
C LEU A 274 2.93 3.91 -9.35
N GLY A 275 2.62 3.55 -8.10
CA GLY A 275 2.02 2.27 -7.75
C GLY A 275 0.71 2.00 -8.48
N CYS A 276 -0.15 3.01 -8.67
CA CYS A 276 -1.37 2.88 -9.49
C CYS A 276 -1.06 2.57 -10.96
N VAL A 277 -0.02 3.19 -11.54
CA VAL A 277 0.40 2.92 -12.93
C VAL A 277 0.90 1.47 -13.07
N VAL A 278 1.68 0.99 -12.09
CA VAL A 278 2.12 -0.42 -12.05
C VAL A 278 0.92 -1.36 -11.93
N MET A 279 -0.03 -1.05 -11.05
CA MET A 279 -1.24 -1.84 -10.88
C MET A 279 -2.10 -1.88 -12.16
N LEU A 280 -2.20 -0.77 -12.88
CA LEU A 280 -2.87 -0.67 -14.16
C LEU A 280 -2.22 -1.59 -15.21
N ALA A 281 -0.89 -1.58 -15.31
CA ALA A 281 -0.14 -2.45 -16.21
C ALA A 281 -0.30 -3.94 -15.85
N MET A 282 -0.24 -4.28 -14.56
CA MET A 282 -0.48 -5.64 -14.07
C MET A 282 -1.89 -6.13 -14.43
N SER A 283 -2.90 -5.25 -14.38
CA SER A 283 -4.28 -5.56 -14.75
C SER A 283 -4.48 -5.82 -16.23
N SER A 284 -3.61 -5.30 -17.10
CA SER A 284 -3.70 -5.56 -18.55
C SER A 284 -3.38 -7.00 -18.93
N GLN A 285 -2.58 -7.70 -18.13
CA GLN A 285 -2.17 -9.09 -18.38
C GLN A 285 -2.77 -10.08 -17.37
N ALA A 286 -3.63 -9.58 -16.48
CA ALA A 286 -4.29 -10.41 -15.49
C ALA A 286 -5.48 -11.16 -16.10
N PRO A 287 -5.77 -12.39 -15.65
CA PRO A 287 -7.02 -13.05 -15.99
C PRO A 287 -8.19 -12.23 -15.44
N PHE A 288 -9.33 -12.25 -16.14
CA PHE A 288 -10.45 -11.39 -15.79
C PHE A 288 -10.92 -11.61 -14.35
N LEU A 289 -10.95 -12.86 -13.88
CA LEU A 289 -11.34 -13.18 -12.50
C LEU A 289 -10.44 -12.48 -11.45
N LEU A 290 -9.15 -12.40 -11.71
CA LEU A 290 -8.20 -11.68 -10.85
C LEU A 290 -8.43 -10.16 -10.90
N SER A 291 -8.72 -9.63 -12.08
CA SER A 291 -9.06 -8.20 -12.22
C SER A 291 -10.35 -7.84 -11.46
N LEU A 292 -11.34 -8.73 -11.46
CA LEU A 292 -12.60 -8.58 -10.72
C LEU A 292 -12.38 -8.58 -9.19
N TYR A 293 -11.48 -9.44 -8.71
CA TYR A 293 -10.99 -9.39 -7.33
C TYR A 293 -10.37 -8.02 -7.01
N TRP A 294 -9.51 -7.49 -7.88
CA TRP A 294 -8.90 -6.18 -7.66
C TRP A 294 -9.92 -5.05 -7.66
N ILE A 295 -10.87 -5.04 -8.60
CA ILE A 295 -11.95 -4.06 -8.66
C ILE A 295 -12.76 -4.07 -7.36
N SER A 296 -13.27 -5.23 -6.95
CA SER A 296 -14.07 -5.37 -5.73
C SER A 296 -13.29 -4.97 -4.48
N SER A 297 -12.01 -5.35 -4.40
CA SER A 297 -11.08 -4.93 -3.34
C SER A 297 -10.90 -3.40 -3.29
N GLN A 298 -10.65 -2.75 -4.42
CA GLN A 298 -10.43 -1.30 -4.47
C GLN A 298 -11.71 -0.53 -4.15
N LEU A 299 -12.85 -0.99 -4.68
CA LEU A 299 -14.17 -0.44 -4.37
C LEU A 299 -14.48 -0.53 -2.87
N PHE A 300 -14.25 -1.69 -2.25
CA PHE A 300 -14.41 -1.84 -0.81
C PHE A 300 -13.53 -0.85 -0.04
N SER A 301 -12.26 -0.70 -0.43
CA SER A 301 -11.36 0.27 0.20
C SER A 301 -11.84 1.72 0.08
N LEU A 302 -12.43 2.10 -1.06
CA LEU A 302 -13.03 3.44 -1.23
C LEU A 302 -14.18 3.64 -0.27
N VAL A 303 -15.16 2.73 -0.31
CA VAL A 303 -16.36 2.80 0.53
C VAL A 303 -15.99 2.78 2.01
N GLN A 304 -15.08 1.89 2.42
CA GLN A 304 -14.58 1.82 3.79
C GLN A 304 -13.97 3.15 4.23
N ASN A 305 -13.12 3.79 3.41
CA ASN A 305 -12.50 5.05 3.77
C ASN A 305 -13.50 6.22 3.82
N ILE A 306 -14.53 6.22 2.95
CA ILE A 306 -15.63 7.18 3.01
C ILE A 306 -16.40 7.02 4.32
N ILE A 307 -16.82 5.80 4.66
CA ILE A 307 -17.56 5.50 5.89
C ILE A 307 -16.73 5.83 7.13
N LEU A 308 -15.45 5.42 7.19
CA LEU A 308 -14.56 5.74 8.30
C LEU A 308 -14.34 7.24 8.46
N ASN A 309 -14.32 7.98 7.35
CA ASN A 309 -14.22 9.43 7.41
C ASN A 309 -15.50 10.09 7.89
N TRP A 310 -16.66 9.51 7.58
CA TRP A 310 -17.94 9.95 8.07
C TRP A 310 -18.10 9.69 9.58
N ILE A 311 -17.76 8.49 10.07
CA ILE A 311 -17.89 8.12 11.49
C ILE A 311 -16.77 8.74 12.34
N TYR A 312 -15.53 8.71 11.86
CA TYR A 312 -14.33 9.14 12.58
C TYR A 312 -13.56 10.20 11.79
N PRO A 313 -14.11 11.40 11.57
CA PRO A 313 -13.46 12.43 10.76
C PRO A 313 -12.08 12.77 11.33
N TYR A 314 -11.11 13.05 10.46
CA TYR A 314 -9.83 13.61 10.92
C TYR A 314 -10.09 14.95 11.56
N GLN A 315 -9.59 15.13 12.78
CA GLN A 315 -9.73 16.39 13.50
C GLN A 315 -9.06 17.49 12.69
N ARG A 316 -9.88 18.42 12.22
CA ARG A 316 -9.46 19.70 11.63
C ARG A 316 -8.61 20.48 12.64
#